data_AF-A0A2V8GDF7-F1
#
_entry.id   AF-A0A2V8GDF7-F1
#
_cell.length_a   1.000
_cell.length_b   1.000
_cell.length_c   1.000
_cell.angle_alpha   90.00
_cell.angle_beta   90.00
_cell.angle_gamma   90.00
#
_symmetry.space_group_name_H-M   'P 1'
#
loop_
_entity.id
_entity.type
_entity.pdbx_description
1 polymer ?
#
loop_
_entity_poly.entity_id
_entity_poly.type
_entity_poly.pdbx_seq_one_letter_code
_entity_poly.pdbx_strand_id
1 'polypeptide(L)' 'MYCLEAIDHGGHVTGRALPLDAELQREFRRDLLGGVEVVTGNGIVAVPYFAWNNRGKGEMAVWIPYK' A
#
# COMPACT_ATOMS: atom_id res chain seq x y z
N MET A 1 3.95 10.47 0.33
CA MET A 1 4.65 9.24 -0.10
C MET A 1 3.95 8.04 0.53
N TYR A 2 3.65 7.01 -0.25
CA TYR A 2 2.90 5.83 0.16
C TYR A 2 3.78 4.58 0.03
N CYS A 3 3.43 3.49 0.71
CA CYS A 3 4.07 2.19 0.58
C CYS A 3 3.05 1.05 0.59
N LEU A 4 3.42 -0.08 0.00
CA LEU A 4 2.70 -1.34 0.14
C LEU A 4 3.25 -2.12 1.33
N GLU A 5 2.39 -2.65 2.19
CA GLU A 5 2.78 -3.56 3.27
C GLU A 5 2.36 -5.01 2.98
N ALA A 6 3.17 -5.99 3.39
CA ALA A 6 2.86 -7.42 3.26
C ALA A 6 1.49 -7.80 3.83
N ILE A 7 1.09 -7.20 4.96
CA ILE A 7 -0.17 -7.52 5.64
C ILE A 7 -1.40 -7.23 4.78
N ASP A 8 -1.32 -6.25 3.88
CA ASP A 8 -2.41 -5.89 2.96
C ASP A 8 -2.39 -6.73 1.66
N HIS A 9 -1.37 -7.58 1.49
CA HIS A 9 -1.02 -8.19 0.21
C HIS A 9 -0.72 -9.69 0.30
N GLY A 10 -1.27 -10.38 1.30
CA GLY A 10 -1.11 -11.84 1.45
C GLY A 10 0.31 -12.27 1.84
N GLY A 11 1.05 -11.39 2.53
CA GLY A 11 2.40 -11.68 3.02
C GLY A 11 3.54 -11.22 2.11
N HIS A 12 3.26 -10.87 0.85
CA HIS A 12 4.27 -10.49 -0.13
C HIS A 12 3.92 -9.22 -0.91
N VAL A 13 4.88 -8.32 -1.04
CA VAL A 13 4.77 -7.12 -1.91
C VAL A 13 5.77 -7.16 -3.05
N THR A 14 6.81 -7.97 -2.94
CA THR A 14 7.76 -8.22 -4.04
C THR A 14 7.05 -8.86 -5.25
N GLY A 15 7.46 -8.48 -6.46
CA GLY A 15 6.88 -8.99 -7.71
C GLY A 15 5.58 -8.32 -8.17
N ARG A 16 5.07 -7.32 -7.43
CA ARG A 16 3.92 -6.51 -7.87
C ARG A 16 4.38 -5.44 -8.86
N ALA A 17 3.55 -5.17 -9.87
CA ALA A 17 3.75 -4.08 -10.82
C ALA A 17 2.42 -3.36 -11.09
N LEU A 18 2.48 -2.06 -11.33
CA LEU A 18 1.31 -1.22 -11.56
C LEU A 18 1.27 -0.73 -13.03
N PRO A 19 0.16 -0.90 -13.78
CA PRO A 19 0.02 -0.24 -15.08
C PRO A 19 0.15 1.29 -14.93
N LEU A 20 0.74 1.95 -15.93
CA LEU A 20 0.87 3.42 -15.93
C LEU A 20 -0.47 4.16 -15.95
N ASP A 21 -1.50 3.53 -16.52
CA ASP A 21 -2.87 4.03 -16.60
C ASP A 21 -3.79 3.46 -15.50
N ALA A 22 -3.22 2.81 -14.48
CA ALA A 22 -4.00 2.28 -13.38
C ALA A 22 -4.80 3.40 -12.69
N GLU A 23 -6.13 3.27 -12.69
CA GLU A 23 -6.97 4.14 -11.89
C GLU A 23 -6.75 3.87 -10.40
N LEU A 24 -6.42 4.92 -9.66
CA LEU A 24 -6.22 4.90 -8.22
C LEU A 24 -7.32 5.69 -7.53
N GLN A 25 -7.83 5.12 -6.44
CA GLN A 25 -8.85 5.72 -5.58
C GLN A 25 -8.24 6.00 -4.20
N ARG A 26 -8.77 7.01 -3.52
CA ARG A 26 -8.34 7.42 -2.18
C ARG A 26 -9.49 7.41 -1.21
N GLU A 27 -9.28 6.83 -0.04
CA GLU A 27 -10.27 6.71 1.03
C GLU A 27 -9.61 7.04 2.37
N PHE A 28 -10.21 7.94 3.16
CA PHE A 28 -9.79 8.14 4.54
C PHE A 28 -10.37 7.06 5.45
N ARG A 29 -9.51 6.28 6.09
CA ARG A 29 -9.90 5.22 7.02
C ARG A 29 -9.56 5.63 8.45
N ARG A 30 -10.57 6.11 9.18
CA ARG A 30 -10.46 6.56 10.58
C ARG A 30 -9.91 5.48 11.51
N ASP A 31 -10.30 4.23 11.29
CA ASP A 31 -9.99 3.12 12.20
C ASP A 31 -8.70 2.36 11.84
N LEU A 32 -7.97 2.84 10.82
CA LEU A 32 -6.71 2.25 10.39
C LEU A 32 -5.55 3.18 10.74
N LEU A 33 -4.55 2.67 11.45
CA LEU A 33 -3.26 3.35 11.68
C LEU A 33 -3.40 4.77 12.28
N GLY A 34 -4.37 4.96 13.18
CA GLY A 34 -4.64 6.26 13.81
C GLY A 34 -5.38 7.26 12.91
N GLY A 35 -5.92 6.80 11.78
CA GLY A 35 -6.63 7.63 10.80
C GLY A 35 -5.72 8.04 9.65
N VAL A 36 -5.75 7.30 8.55
CA VAL A 36 -4.92 7.56 7.38
C VAL A 36 -5.72 7.59 6.08
N GLU A 37 -5.25 8.34 5.09
CA GLU A 37 -5.65 8.12 3.71
C GLU A 37 -5.02 6.81 3.20
N VAL A 38 -5.84 5.98 2.56
CA VAL A 38 -5.42 4.75 1.89
C VAL A 38 -5.65 4.94 0.40
N VAL A 39 -4.67 4.51 -0.40
CA VAL A 39 -4.76 4.51 -1.86
C VAL A 39 -4.97 3.08 -2.34
N THR A 40 -5.96 2.85 -3.19
CA THR A 40 -6.27 1.52 -3.74
C THR A 40 -6.45 1.56 -5.25
N GLY A 41 -6.13 0.48 -5.94
CA GLY A 41 -6.37 0.33 -7.38
C GLY A 41 -5.57 -0.83 -7.94
N ASN A 42 -6.01 -1.48 -9.02
CA ASN A 42 -5.30 -2.60 -9.65
C ASN A 42 -4.76 -3.65 -8.64
N GLY A 43 -5.53 -4.00 -7.60
CA GLY A 43 -5.16 -4.98 -6.58
C GLY A 43 -4.03 -4.56 -5.62
N ILE A 44 -3.69 -3.27 -5.55
CA ILE A 44 -2.81 -2.71 -4.52
C ILE A 44 -3.59 -1.96 -3.44
N VAL A 45 -3.08 -1.98 -2.22
CA VAL A 45 -3.53 -1.19 -1.07
C VAL A 45 -2.31 -0.49 -0.46
N ALA A 46 -2.20 0.82 -0.64
CA ALA A 46 -1.08 1.59 -0.15
C ALA A 46 -1.47 2.46 1.04
N VAL A 47 -0.64 2.44 2.07
CA VAL A 47 -0.76 3.30 3.27
C VAL A 47 0.36 4.34 3.27
N PRO A 48 0.26 5.43 4.07
CA PRO A 48 1.34 6.40 4.16
C PRO A 48 2.62 5.74 4.67
N TYR A 49 3.76 6.07 4.07
CA TYR A 49 5.05 5.45 4.38
C TYR A 49 5.41 5.53 5.88
N PHE A 50 5.10 6.65 6.53
CA PHE A 50 5.40 6.83 7.97
C PHE A 50 4.65 5.84 8.88
N ALA A 51 3.56 5.24 8.39
CA ALA A 51 2.69 4.36 9.16
C ALA A 51 3.08 2.88 9.04
N TRP A 52 4.06 2.54 8.19
CA TRP A 52 4.56 1.17 8.03
C TRP A 52 5.06 0.57 9.35
N ASN A 53 4.97 -0.77 9.47
CA ASN A 53 5.46 -1.57 10.58
C ASN A 53 4.77 -1.31 11.94
N ASN A 54 3.68 -0.54 11.94
CA ASN A 54 2.78 -0.41 13.10
C ASN A 54 1.78 -1.58 13.21
N ARG A 55 1.83 -2.55 12.27
CA ARG A 55 0.96 -3.73 12.22
C ARG A 55 1.75 -5.05 12.22
N GLY A 56 3.02 -4.99 12.60
CA GLY A 56 3.93 -6.14 12.65
C GLY A 56 4.91 -6.18 11.48
N LYS A 57 5.93 -7.04 11.64
CA LYS A 57 7.02 -7.21 10.66
C LYS A 57 6.50 -7.86 9.38
N GLY A 58 6.88 -7.30 8.24
CA GLY A 58 6.60 -7.87 6.92
C GLY A 58 7.36 -7.15 5.81
N GLU A 59 7.29 -7.69 4.59
CA GLU A 59 7.82 -7.00 3.41
C GLU A 59 7.17 -5.62 3.22
N MET A 60 7.92 -4.68 2.64
CA MET A 60 7.42 -3.36 2.27
C MET A 60 8.13 -2.83 1.04
N ALA A 61 7.39 -2.11 0.19
CA ALA A 61 7.93 -1.44 -0.98
C ALA A 61 7.32 -0.04 -1.14
N VAL A 62 8.19 0.95 -1.39
CA VAL A 62 7.81 2.32 -1.79
C VAL A 62 7.81 2.44 -3.31
N TRP A 63 8.85 1.91 -3.96
CA TRP A 63 9.03 1.97 -5.40
C TRP A 63 8.46 0.71 -6.04
N ILE A 64 7.27 0.85 -6.63
CA ILE A 64 6.59 -0.23 -7.33
C ILE A 64 6.93 -0.12 -8.82
N PRO A 65 7.50 -1.15 -9.45
CA PRO A 65 7.72 -1.17 -10.89
C PRO A 65 6.41 -0.92 -11.64
N TYR A 66 6.50 -0.21 -12.76
CA TYR A 66 5.37 -0.14 -13.69
C TYR A 66 5.46 -1.29 -14.72
N LYS A 67 4.32 -1.64 -15.30
CA LYS A 67 4.24 -2.52 -16.48
C LYS A 67 3.83 -1.73 -17.71
#